data_AF-A0A151TC88-F1
#
_entry.id   AF-A0A151TC88-F1
#
_cell.length_a   1.000
_cell.length_b   1.000
_cell.length_c   1.000
_cell.angle_alpha   90.00
_cell.angle_beta   90.00
_cell.angle_gamma   90.00
#
_symmetry.space_group_name_H-M   'P 1'
#
loop_
_entity.id
_entity.type
_entity.pdbx_description
1 polymer ?
#
loop_
_entity_poly.entity_id
_entity_poly.type
_entity_poly.pdbx_seq_one_letter_code
_entity_poly.pdbx_strand_id
1 'polypeptide(L)' 'QGKLHNLTICVLIDTNSSYNILQPCIASHLQLSITLTLKCNVMAGNGEHIEFTSLCNQVPILL' A
#
# COMPACT_ATOMS: atom_id res chain seq x y z
N GLN A 1 7.37 -3.57 -12.98
CA GLN A 1 8.06 -2.81 -11.92
C GLN A 1 7.42 -1.43 -11.84
N GLY A 2 7.59 -0.67 -10.77
CA GLY A 2 7.10 0.70 -10.69
C GLY A 2 8.09 1.59 -9.95
N LYS A 3 7.79 2.89 -9.84
CA LYS A 3 8.56 3.86 -9.08
C LYS A 3 7.68 4.64 -8.11
N LEU A 4 8.19 4.79 -6.89
CA LEU A 4 7.70 5.69 -5.85
C LEU A 4 8.84 6.61 -5.44
N HIS A 5 8.64 7.93 -5.47
CA HIS A 5 9.69 8.92 -5.13
C HIS A 5 11.04 8.61 -5.80
N ASN A 6 11.03 8.27 -7.10
CA ASN A 6 12.19 7.86 -7.91
C ASN A 6 12.90 6.55 -7.49
N LEU A 7 12.41 5.85 -6.47
CA LEU A 7 12.92 4.55 -6.05
C LEU A 7 12.13 3.42 -6.72
N THR A 8 12.86 2.46 -7.28
CA THR A 8 12.26 1.30 -7.94
C THR A 8 11.63 0.38 -6.92
N ILE A 9 10.38 0.01 -7.16
CA ILE A 9 9.63 -0.95 -6.37
C ILE A 9 9.11 -2.09 -7.24
N CYS A 10 8.91 -3.25 -6.61
CA CYS A 10 8.13 -4.32 -7.21
C CYS A 10 6.64 -4.02 -7.03
N VAL A 11 5.88 -4.06 -8.12
CA VAL A 11 4.43 -3.85 -8.12
C VAL A 11 3.78 -5.13 -8.62
N LEU A 12 2.89 -5.68 -7.80
CA LEU A 12 1.95 -6.73 -8.22
C LEU A 12 0.68 -6.05 -8.69
N ILE A 13 0.35 -6.18 -9.98
CA ILE A 13 -0.88 -5.64 -10.54
C ILE A 13 -2.00 -6.66 -10.30
N ASP A 14 -2.98 -6.27 -9.47
CA ASP A 14 -4.19 -7.05 -9.22
C ASP A 14 -5.42 -6.18 -9.52
N THR A 15 -6.09 -6.49 -10.64
CA THR A 15 -7.27 -5.75 -11.11
C THR A 15 -8.52 -6.02 -10.29
N ASN A 16 -8.52 -7.03 -9.43
CA ASN A 16 -9.66 -7.38 -8.58
C ASN A 16 -9.52 -6.85 -7.15
N SER A 17 -8.49 -6.06 -6.87
CA SER A 17 -8.28 -5.42 -5.57
C SER A 17 -9.00 -4.08 -5.48
N SER A 18 -9.65 -3.81 -4.33
CA SER A 18 -10.32 -2.53 -4.08
C SER A 18 -9.36 -1.40 -3.71
N TYR A 19 -8.19 -1.75 -3.16
CA TYR A 19 -7.21 -0.80 -2.63
C TYR A 19 -5.80 -1.26 -2.98
N ASN A 20 -4.91 -0.28 -3.20
CA ASN A 20 -3.48 -0.53 -3.24
C ASN A 20 -2.95 -0.73 -1.83
N ILE A 21 -2.26 -1.85 -1.61
CA ILE A 21 -1.65 -2.18 -0.32
C ILE A 21 -0.14 -2.01 -0.43
N LEU A 22 0.44 -1.28 0.53
CA LEU A 22 1.87 -1.09 0.65
C LEU A 22 2.38 -1.71 1.95
N GLN A 23 3.46 -2.48 1.88
CA GLN A 23 4.07 -3.04 3.07
C GLN A 23 4.65 -1.92 3.96
N PRO A 24 4.48 -1.97 5.29
CA PRO A 24 4.98 -0.94 6.20
C PRO A 24 6.48 -0.67 6.09
N CYS A 25 7.30 -1.69 5.82
CA CYS A 25 8.73 -1.52 5.63
C CYS A 25 9.08 -0.63 4.43
N ILE A 26 8.30 -0.68 3.35
CA ILE A 26 8.50 0.18 2.17
C ILE A 26 8.08 1.61 2.51
N ALA A 27 6.94 1.80 3.18
CA ALA A 27 6.51 3.13 3.63
C ALA A 27 7.57 3.81 4.53
N SER A 28 8.14 3.07 5.48
CA SER A 28 9.23 3.54 6.35
C SER A 28 10.52 3.83 5.58
N HIS A 29 10.92 2.94 4.66
CA HIS A 29 12.13 3.12 3.86
C HIS A 29 12.05 4.35 2.95
N LEU A 30 10.89 4.59 2.35
CA LEU A 30 10.60 5.74 1.48
C LEU A 30 10.25 7.01 2.27
N GLN A 31 10.19 6.93 3.61
CA GLN A 31 9.78 8.01 4.51
C GLN A 31 8.45 8.66 4.09
N LEU A 32 7.47 7.82 3.69
CA LEU A 32 6.15 8.32 3.29
C LEU A 32 5.44 8.92 4.49
N SER A 33 4.66 9.98 4.23
CA SER A 33 3.77 10.53 5.24
C SER A 33 2.62 9.56 5.51
N ILE A 34 2.49 9.15 6.77
CA ILE A 34 1.48 8.21 7.23
C ILE A 34 0.43 8.97 8.03
N THR A 35 -0.83 8.86 7.63
CA THR A 35 -1.97 9.36 8.39
C THR A 35 -2.64 8.18 9.09
N LEU A 36 -2.89 8.30 10.40
CA LEU A 36 -3.70 7.32 11.12
C LEU A 36 -5.14 7.37 10.61
N THR A 37 -5.73 6.20 10.38
CA THR A 37 -7.12 6.07 9.93
C THR A 37 -7.89 5.19 10.90
N LEU A 38 -9.23 5.23 10.81
CA LEU A 38 -10.07 4.22 11.44
C LEU A 38 -9.61 2.83 10.98
N LYS A 39 -9.59 1.88 11.93
CA LYS A 39 -9.29 0.47 11.62
C LYS A 39 -10.17 0.03 10.46
N CYS A 40 -9.53 -0.37 9.39
CA CYS A 40 -10.20 -0.96 8.24
C CYS A 40 -9.65 -2.36 8.04
N ASN A 41 -10.53 -3.24 7.57
CA ASN A 41 -10.24 -4.64 7.39
C ASN A 41 -10.58 -5.01 5.94
N VAL A 42 -9.61 -5.58 5.22
CA VAL A 42 -9.80 -6.08 3.86
C VAL A 42 -9.60 -7.59 3.84
N MET A 43 -10.48 -8.28 3.13
CA MET A 43 -10.33 -9.71 2.90
C MET A 43 -9.29 -9.93 1.80
N ALA A 44 -8.29 -10.74 2.10
CA ALA A 44 -7.32 -11.23 1.13
C ALA A 44 -7.95 -12.35 0.27
N GLY A 45 -7.34 -12.66 -0.87
CA GLY A 45 -7.86 -13.67 -1.81
C GLY A 45 -7.95 -15.10 -1.24
N ASN A 46 -7.35 -15.36 -0.07
CA ASN A 46 -7.43 -16.62 0.66
C ASN A 46 -8.53 -16.63 1.75
N GLY A 47 -9.35 -15.58 1.86
CA GLY A 47 -10.41 -15.45 2.88
C GLY A 47 -9.93 -14.92 4.24
N GLU A 48 -8.63 -14.75 4.44
CA GLU A 48 -8.07 -14.11 5.63
C GLU A 48 -8.29 -12.60 5.60
N HIS A 49 -8.20 -11.98 6.76
CA HIS A 49 -8.47 -10.56 6.95
C HIS A 49 -7.19 -9.80 7.29
N ILE A 50 -6.93 -8.71 6.57
CA ILE A 50 -5.79 -7.83 6.79
C ILE A 50 -6.30 -6.53 7.40
N GLU A 51 -5.91 -6.26 8.65
CA GLU A 51 -6.16 -4.99 9.31
C GLU A 51 -5.12 -3.94 8.91
N PHE A 52 -5.57 -2.70 8.69
CA PHE A 52 -4.71 -1.54 8.59
C PHE A 52 -5.22 -0.39 9.45
N THR A 53 -4.27 0.29 10.08
CA THR A 53 -4.50 1.43 11.00
C THR A 53 -4.03 2.75 10.40
N SER A 54 -3.44 2.71 9.20
CA SER A 54 -2.79 3.86 8.62
C SER A 54 -2.86 3.87 7.10
N LEU A 55 -2.72 5.06 6.52
CA LEU A 55 -2.83 5.30 5.09
C LEU A 55 -1.76 6.30 4.63
N CYS A 56 -1.19 6.05 3.45
CA CYS A 56 -0.30 6.99 2.77
C CYS A 56 -1.11 7.74 1.72
N ASN A 57 -1.44 9.00 1.98
CA ASN A 57 -2.24 9.82 1.07
C ASN A 57 -1.38 10.34 -0.10
N GLN A 58 -1.97 10.36 -1.31
CA GLN A 58 -1.39 11.03 -2.48
C GLN A 58 0.03 10.58 -2.82
N VAL A 59 0.26 9.26 -2.86
CA VAL A 59 1.55 8.68 -3.23
C VAL A 59 1.48 8.24 -4.71
N PRO A 60 1.95 9.07 -5.67
CA PRO A 60 1.86 8.75 -7.09
C PRO A 60 2.80 7.58 -7.43
N ILE A 61 2.23 6.54 -8.05
CA ILE A 61 2.98 5.42 -8.61
C ILE A 61 3.17 5.66 -10.11
N LEU A 62 4.42 5.59 -10.56
CA LEU A 62 4.75 5.48 -11.98
C LEU A 62 4.95 3.99 -12.30
N LEU A 63 4.18 3.44 -13.22
CA LEU A 63 4.32 2.06 -13.70
C LEU A 63 5.27 2.00 -14.91
#